data_AF-A0A1H2UIV8-F1
#
_entry.id   AF-A0A1H2UIV8-F1
#
_cell.length_a   1.000
_cell.length_b   1.000
_cell.length_c   1.000
_cell.angle_alpha   90.00
_cell.angle_beta   90.00
_cell.angle_gamma   90.00
#
_symmetry.space_group_name_H-M   'P 1'
#
loop_
_entity.id
_entity.type
_entity.pdbx_description
1 polymer ?
#
loop_
_entity_poly.entity_id
_entity_poly.type
_entity_poly.pdbx_seq_one_letter_code
_entity_poly.pdbx_strand_id
1 'polypeptide(L)'
;MLCLFLLVGCHSKPSSHIKDRIHYNSEMGILTGMKKDQLMKIKKKYNRLVVSSKGLSKEDLAFLRKHANKLYAKIDMRKDRNKVKGFDGYFLTHTEDYSYDEVVSTIKSLNSSIIIHNGKSFVLKLIKNKQTSLIEAISQESVFTSSKKGLKTRVPTSKKKSDALKDYLAVAKKNKLEVFVIEFTKKSDWIAVMNAYCKHRGYHAMQVKKANYSKE
;
A
#
# COMPACT_ATOMS: atom_id res chain seq x y z
N MET A 1 -57.38 -21.92 17.64
CA MET A 1 -56.32 -20.97 17.26
C MET A 1 -55.69 -20.43 18.52
N LEU A 2 -54.58 -21.03 18.95
CA LEU A 2 -53.68 -20.49 19.97
C LEU A 2 -52.31 -21.17 19.75
N CYS A 3 -51.39 -20.48 19.07
CA CYS A 3 -50.05 -20.98 18.77
C CYS A 3 -49.19 -20.90 20.03
N LEU A 4 -48.90 -22.04 20.64
CA LEU A 4 -47.94 -22.16 21.73
C LEU A 4 -46.53 -22.32 21.12
N PHE A 5 -45.77 -21.23 21.05
CA PHE A 5 -44.37 -21.26 20.65
C PHE A 5 -43.52 -21.88 21.79
N LEU A 6 -43.00 -23.09 21.56
CA LEU A 6 -41.94 -23.68 22.38
C LEU A 6 -40.61 -22.97 22.02
N LEU A 7 -40.14 -22.11 22.93
CA LEU A 7 -38.78 -21.56 22.89
C LEU A 7 -37.79 -22.66 23.28
N VAL A 8 -37.24 -23.36 22.30
CA VAL A 8 -36.07 -24.22 22.49
C VAL A 8 -34.86 -23.31 22.66
N GLY A 9 -34.44 -23.09 23.91
CA GLY A 9 -33.23 -22.36 24.26
C GLY A 9 -31.99 -23.13 23.81
N CYS A 10 -31.53 -22.85 22.58
CA CYS A 10 -30.25 -23.33 22.08
C CYS A 10 -29.13 -22.53 22.75
N HIS A 11 -28.64 -23.00 23.90
CA HIS A 11 -27.42 -22.51 24.52
C HIS A 11 -26.21 -22.98 23.68
N SER A 12 -25.86 -22.22 22.64
CA SER A 12 -24.56 -22.38 22.00
C SER A 12 -23.48 -21.85 22.95
N LYS A 13 -22.77 -22.75 23.62
CA LYS A 13 -21.48 -22.43 24.26
C LYS A 13 -20.57 -21.79 23.20
N PRO A 14 -19.91 -20.67 23.48
CA PRO A 14 -18.97 -20.11 22.51
C PRO A 14 -17.83 -21.10 22.31
N SER A 15 -17.69 -21.59 21.08
CA SER A 15 -16.60 -22.46 20.66
C SER A 15 -15.26 -21.80 21.01
N SER A 16 -14.57 -22.38 21.97
CA SER A 16 -13.27 -21.97 22.45
C SER A 16 -12.16 -22.62 21.64
N HIS A 17 -12.14 -22.49 20.31
CA HIS A 17 -10.98 -22.91 19.53
C HIS A 17 -10.71 -21.96 18.37
N ILE A 18 -9.42 -21.61 18.28
CA ILE A 18 -8.80 -20.74 17.28
C ILE A 18 -8.94 -19.25 17.59
N LYS A 19 -8.19 -18.81 18.61
CA LYS A 19 -7.43 -17.56 18.49
C LYS A 19 -6.48 -17.74 17.31
N ASP A 20 -6.97 -17.54 16.10
CA ASP A 20 -6.10 -17.28 14.97
C ASP A 20 -5.33 -16.04 15.37
N ARG A 21 -4.07 -16.26 15.76
CA ARG A 21 -3.08 -15.21 15.69
C ARG A 21 -3.12 -14.78 14.23
N ILE A 22 -3.79 -13.67 13.96
CA ILE A 22 -3.60 -12.93 12.73
C ILE A 22 -2.10 -12.62 12.74
N HIS A 23 -1.32 -13.50 12.12
CA HIS A 23 0.07 -13.24 11.84
C HIS A 23 0.03 -12.02 10.94
N TYR A 24 0.28 -10.85 11.53
CA TYR A 24 0.56 -9.61 10.81
C TYR A 24 1.89 -9.80 10.06
N ASN A 25 1.91 -10.69 9.06
CA ASN A 25 2.81 -10.54 7.95
C ASN A 25 2.36 -9.24 7.29
N SER A 26 3.14 -8.17 7.47
CA SER A 26 2.80 -6.91 6.82
C SER A 26 2.90 -7.13 5.33
N GLU A 27 1.74 -7.10 4.67
CA GLU A 27 1.62 -7.24 3.22
C GLU A 27 2.56 -6.28 2.48
N MET A 28 2.71 -5.06 2.99
CA MET A 28 3.69 -4.11 2.48
C MET A 28 4.37 -3.35 3.62
N GLY A 29 5.68 -3.11 3.46
CA GLY A 29 6.43 -2.15 4.26
C GLY A 29 7.06 -1.11 3.34
N ILE A 30 6.78 0.17 3.56
CA ILE A 30 7.48 1.27 2.87
C ILE A 30 8.44 1.91 3.85
N LEU A 31 9.74 1.63 3.69
CA LEU A 31 10.83 2.06 4.58
C LEU A 31 11.80 3.01 3.85
N THR A 32 11.29 3.84 2.94
CA THR A 32 12.11 4.70 2.06
C THR A 32 12.79 5.85 2.81
N GLY A 33 12.35 6.14 4.03
CA GLY A 33 12.95 7.17 4.89
C GLY A 33 14.01 6.68 5.88
N MET A 34 14.21 5.37 5.99
CA MET A 34 15.20 4.82 6.92
C MET A 34 16.61 4.95 6.34
N LYS A 35 17.56 5.32 7.21
CA LYS A 35 18.99 5.22 6.89
C LYS A 35 19.42 3.75 6.79
N LYS A 36 20.52 3.49 6.10
CA LYS A 36 21.06 2.13 5.92
C LYS A 36 21.24 1.41 7.26
N ASP A 37 21.84 2.05 8.26
CA ASP A 37 22.06 1.45 9.59
C ASP A 37 20.76 1.06 10.31
N GLN A 38 19.66 1.75 10.03
CA GLN A 38 18.32 1.43 10.53
C GLN A 38 17.70 0.27 9.74
N LEU A 39 17.86 0.27 8.41
CA LEU A 39 17.41 -0.82 7.54
C LEU A 39 18.09 -2.14 7.91
N MET A 40 19.38 -2.12 8.25
CA MET A 40 20.14 -3.32 8.64
C MET A 40 19.77 -3.86 10.04
N LYS A 41 18.84 -3.21 10.74
CA LYS A 41 18.34 -3.63 12.07
C LYS A 41 16.89 -4.09 12.03
N ILE A 42 16.24 -4.13 10.85
CA ILE A 42 14.85 -4.56 10.77
C ILE A 42 14.74 -6.03 11.19
N LYS A 43 13.76 -6.32 12.04
CA LYS A 43 13.45 -7.70 12.47
C LYS A 43 12.20 -8.23 11.78
N LYS A 44 11.30 -7.33 11.38
CA LYS A 44 10.02 -7.68 10.78
C LYS A 44 10.22 -8.21 9.37
N LYS A 45 9.42 -9.23 9.00
CA LYS A 45 9.29 -9.71 7.62
C LYS A 45 8.11 -9.06 6.91
N TYR A 46 8.25 -8.87 5.61
CA TYR A 46 7.26 -8.24 4.75
C TYR A 46 6.99 -9.12 3.53
N ASN A 47 5.75 -9.14 3.05
CA ASN A 47 5.48 -9.76 1.75
C ASN A 47 6.10 -8.90 0.63
N ARG A 48 5.83 -7.59 0.66
CA ARG A 48 6.44 -6.58 -0.22
C ARG A 48 7.20 -5.56 0.62
N LEU A 49 8.49 -5.35 0.37
CA LEU A 49 9.30 -4.35 1.06
C LEU A 49 9.78 -3.29 0.06
N VAL A 50 9.43 -2.02 0.28
CA VAL A 50 9.87 -0.88 -0.52
C VAL A 50 10.92 -0.10 0.24
N VAL A 51 12.09 0.12 -0.38
CA VAL A 51 13.21 0.88 0.21
C VAL A 51 13.79 1.86 -0.81
N SER A 52 14.57 2.84 -0.33
CA SER A 52 15.45 3.60 -1.21
C SER A 52 16.63 2.73 -1.62
N SER A 53 17.00 2.72 -2.89
CA SER A 53 18.16 1.96 -3.40
C SER A 53 19.50 2.65 -3.13
N LYS A 54 19.48 3.96 -2.87
CA LYS A 54 20.70 4.78 -2.76
C LYS A 54 21.59 4.30 -1.62
N GLY A 55 22.84 3.94 -1.95
CA GLY A 55 23.87 3.57 -0.98
C GLY A 55 23.76 2.14 -0.42
N LEU A 56 22.93 1.28 -1.01
CA LEU A 56 22.84 -0.13 -0.65
C LEU A 56 23.82 -0.97 -1.49
N SER A 57 24.64 -1.80 -0.83
CA SER A 57 25.51 -2.79 -1.46
C SER A 57 24.75 -4.09 -1.76
N LYS A 58 25.41 -5.04 -2.43
CA LYS A 58 24.83 -6.37 -2.69
C LYS A 58 24.55 -7.13 -1.40
N GLU A 59 25.41 -6.98 -0.40
CA GLU A 59 25.29 -7.61 0.92
C GLU A 59 24.10 -7.01 1.69
N ASP A 60 23.87 -5.70 1.58
CA ASP A 60 22.69 -5.06 2.17
C ASP A 60 21.40 -5.60 1.53
N LEU A 61 21.39 -5.77 0.21
CA LEU A 61 20.25 -6.35 -0.51
C LEU A 61 20.03 -7.81 -0.12
N ALA A 62 21.11 -8.58 0.06
CA ALA A 62 21.03 -9.97 0.54
C ALA A 62 20.46 -10.05 1.96
N PHE A 63 20.82 -9.11 2.84
CA PHE A 63 20.19 -8.98 4.15
C PHE A 63 18.69 -8.66 4.02
N LEU A 64 18.32 -7.63 3.27
CA LEU A 64 16.91 -7.22 3.10
C LEU A 64 16.03 -8.32 2.49
N ARG A 65 16.58 -9.14 1.58
CA ARG A 65 15.89 -10.30 1.01
C ARG A 65 15.51 -11.36 2.05
N LYS A 66 16.24 -11.48 3.17
CA LYS A 66 15.83 -12.38 4.28
C LYS A 66 14.57 -11.88 5.01
N HIS A 67 14.22 -10.61 4.80
CA HIS A 67 13.10 -9.93 5.44
C HIS A 67 11.96 -9.56 4.47
N ALA A 68 12.05 -9.96 3.20
CA ALA A 68 11.07 -9.62 2.18
C ALA A 68 10.85 -10.78 1.20
N ASN A 69 9.60 -11.13 0.89
CA ASN A 69 9.33 -12.06 -0.22
C ASN A 69 9.61 -11.41 -1.57
N LYS A 70 9.23 -10.13 -1.71
CA LYS A 70 9.57 -9.27 -2.85
C LYS A 70 10.15 -7.95 -2.36
N LEU A 71 11.30 -7.56 -2.92
CA LEU A 71 12.00 -6.33 -2.63
C LEU A 71 11.85 -5.32 -3.77
N TYR A 72 11.33 -4.14 -3.46
CA TYR A 72 11.05 -3.05 -4.40
C TYR A 72 11.97 -1.86 -4.15
N ALA A 73 12.53 -1.31 -5.22
CA ALA A 73 13.20 -0.02 -5.17
C ALA A 73 12.17 1.10 -5.39
N LYS A 74 12.19 2.12 -4.54
CA LYS A 74 11.48 3.37 -4.83
C LYS A 74 12.17 4.09 -5.99
N ILE A 75 11.39 4.47 -6.99
CA ILE A 75 11.79 5.39 -8.06
C ILE A 75 10.94 6.65 -7.94
N ASP A 76 11.58 7.76 -7.58
CA ASP A 76 10.98 9.09 -7.69
C ASP A 76 11.20 9.58 -9.11
N MET A 77 10.15 9.57 -9.94
CA MET A 77 10.26 9.84 -11.38
C MET A 77 10.87 11.21 -11.70
N ARG A 78 10.79 12.16 -10.77
CA ARG A 78 11.40 13.50 -10.86
C ARG A 78 12.93 13.50 -10.75
N LYS A 79 13.51 12.45 -10.16
CA LYS A 79 14.93 12.38 -9.80
C LYS A 79 15.68 11.31 -10.59
N ASP A 80 15.07 10.15 -10.76
CA ASP A 80 15.67 9.02 -11.45
C ASP A 80 14.55 8.17 -12.08
N ARG A 81 14.86 7.51 -13.19
CA ARG A 81 13.97 6.58 -13.91
C ARG A 81 14.71 5.31 -14.34
N ASN A 82 15.95 5.14 -13.87
CA ASN A 82 16.82 4.06 -14.30
C ASN A 82 16.59 2.77 -13.51
N LYS A 83 16.88 1.65 -14.18
CA LYS A 83 16.83 0.33 -13.58
C LYS A 83 17.98 0.15 -12.60
N VAL A 84 17.68 -0.24 -11.36
CA VAL A 84 18.68 -0.67 -10.36
C VAL A 84 18.62 -2.19 -10.16
N LYS A 85 19.79 -2.84 -10.12
CA LYS A 85 19.92 -4.30 -9.99
C LYS A 85 19.59 -4.78 -8.56
N GLY A 86 19.17 -6.03 -8.43
CA GLY A 86 18.94 -6.70 -7.15
C GLY A 86 17.55 -6.53 -6.54
N PHE A 87 16.65 -5.84 -7.24
CA PHE A 87 15.24 -5.66 -6.87
C PHE A 87 14.31 -6.49 -7.76
N ASP A 88 13.17 -6.91 -7.21
CA ASP A 88 12.16 -7.71 -7.91
C ASP A 88 11.10 -6.83 -8.61
N GLY A 89 11.09 -5.53 -8.27
CA GLY A 89 10.18 -4.56 -8.85
C GLY A 89 10.48 -3.12 -8.42
N TYR A 90 9.63 -2.21 -8.89
CA TYR A 90 9.76 -0.77 -8.64
C TYR A 90 8.46 -0.17 -8.11
N PHE A 91 8.63 0.73 -7.16
CA PHE A 91 7.55 1.53 -6.58
C PHE A 91 7.69 2.97 -7.10
N LEU A 92 6.88 3.31 -8.11
CA LEU A 92 6.98 4.57 -8.85
C LEU A 92 6.14 5.65 -8.17
N THR A 93 6.76 6.78 -7.88
CA THR A 93 6.10 7.96 -7.31
C THR A 93 6.14 9.13 -8.30
N HIS A 94 5.21 10.08 -8.18
CA HIS A 94 5.14 11.32 -8.99
C HIS A 94 4.93 11.06 -10.49
N THR A 95 4.17 10.01 -10.82
CA THR A 95 3.79 9.70 -12.21
C THR A 95 2.91 10.77 -12.85
N GLU A 96 2.20 11.54 -12.03
CA GLU A 96 1.31 12.62 -12.44
C GLU A 96 2.03 13.84 -13.03
N ASP A 97 3.34 13.96 -12.81
CA ASP A 97 4.17 15.05 -13.32
C ASP A 97 4.64 14.80 -14.77
N TYR A 98 4.32 13.63 -15.34
CA TYR A 98 4.78 13.19 -16.65
C TYR A 98 3.61 12.84 -17.56
N SER A 99 3.86 12.89 -18.87
CA SER A 99 2.87 12.41 -19.84
C SER A 99 2.66 10.90 -19.73
N TYR A 100 1.51 10.44 -20.22
CA TYR A 100 1.18 9.01 -20.20
C TYR A 100 2.23 8.15 -20.92
N ASP A 101 2.71 8.60 -22.07
CA ASP A 101 3.65 7.84 -22.89
C ASP A 101 5.04 7.78 -22.26
N GLU A 102 5.47 8.84 -21.56
CA GLU A 102 6.72 8.83 -20.79
C GLU A 102 6.68 7.83 -19.63
N VAL A 103 5.56 7.77 -18.90
CA VAL A 103 5.39 6.81 -17.80
C VAL A 103 5.34 5.38 -18.35
N VAL A 104 4.60 5.12 -19.43
CA VAL A 104 4.56 3.80 -20.08
C VAL A 104 5.93 3.38 -20.61
N SER A 105 6.67 4.29 -21.24
CA SER A 105 8.03 4.05 -21.73
C SER A 105 8.96 3.67 -20.58
N THR A 106 8.88 4.38 -19.45
CA THR A 106 9.64 4.08 -18.23
C THR A 106 9.27 2.70 -17.68
N ILE A 107 7.99 2.37 -17.56
CA ILE A 107 7.55 1.05 -17.08
C ILE A 107 8.11 -0.07 -17.96
N LYS A 108 8.04 0.10 -19.28
CA LYS A 108 8.56 -0.88 -20.24
C LYS A 108 10.09 -1.03 -20.15
N SER A 109 10.84 0.06 -19.97
CA SER A 109 12.30 0.01 -19.86
C SER A 109 12.77 -0.65 -18.57
N LEU A 110 12.02 -0.48 -17.47
CA LEU A 110 12.30 -1.17 -16.21
C LEU A 110 12.11 -2.69 -16.34
N ASN A 111 11.12 -3.13 -17.14
CA ASN A 111 10.82 -4.53 -17.41
C ASN A 111 10.81 -5.39 -16.13
N SER A 112 9.97 -5.02 -15.17
CA SER A 112 9.88 -5.60 -13.83
C SER A 112 8.51 -5.31 -13.23
N SER A 113 8.20 -5.90 -12.07
CA SER A 113 6.92 -5.66 -11.39
C SER A 113 6.79 -4.18 -10.98
N ILE A 114 5.67 -3.54 -11.32
CA ILE A 114 5.45 -2.10 -11.03
C ILE A 114 4.29 -1.90 -10.06
N ILE A 115 4.56 -1.13 -9.00
CA ILE A 115 3.55 -0.56 -8.12
C ILE A 115 3.51 0.95 -8.35
N ILE A 116 2.34 1.47 -8.70
CA ILE A 116 2.14 2.92 -8.85
C ILE A 116 1.70 3.51 -7.52
N HIS A 117 2.43 4.51 -7.03
CA HIS A 117 2.07 5.26 -5.84
C HIS A 117 1.38 6.56 -6.19
N ASN A 118 0.17 6.73 -5.67
CA ASN A 118 -0.78 7.75 -6.10
C ASN A 118 -1.03 7.63 -7.62
N GLY A 119 -0.92 8.71 -8.41
CA GLY A 119 -1.01 8.59 -9.87
C GLY A 119 -2.40 8.25 -10.44
N LYS A 120 -3.49 8.63 -9.76
CA LYS A 120 -4.89 8.34 -10.17
C LYS A 120 -5.15 8.61 -11.66
N SER A 121 -4.72 9.74 -12.20
CA SER A 121 -4.94 10.12 -13.60
C SER A 121 -4.27 9.14 -14.56
N PHE A 122 -3.00 8.80 -14.32
CA PHE A 122 -2.24 7.82 -15.11
C PHE A 122 -2.92 6.44 -15.06
N VAL A 123 -3.25 5.94 -13.88
CA VAL A 123 -3.86 4.61 -13.71
C VAL A 123 -5.23 4.53 -14.38
N LEU A 124 -6.08 5.56 -14.26
CA LEU A 124 -7.37 5.57 -14.96
C LEU A 124 -7.21 5.57 -16.49
N LYS A 125 -6.20 6.27 -17.02
CA LYS A 125 -5.88 6.22 -18.46
C LYS A 125 -5.34 4.85 -18.87
N LEU A 126 -4.51 4.22 -18.05
CA LEU A 126 -4.01 2.86 -18.24
C LEU A 126 -5.17 1.84 -18.32
N ILE A 127 -6.14 1.96 -17.41
CA ILE A 127 -7.36 1.14 -17.40
C ILE A 127 -8.20 1.38 -18.65
N LYS A 128 -8.44 2.65 -19.02
CA LYS A 128 -9.19 3.02 -20.23
C LYS A 128 -8.56 2.40 -21.48
N ASN A 129 -7.23 2.39 -21.55
CA ASN A 129 -6.48 1.81 -22.66
C ASN A 129 -6.36 0.28 -22.60
N LYS A 130 -6.92 -0.38 -21.57
CA LYS A 130 -6.80 -1.84 -21.33
C LYS A 130 -5.36 -2.32 -21.18
N GLN A 131 -4.49 -1.49 -20.62
CA GLN A 131 -3.05 -1.76 -20.44
C GLN A 131 -2.69 -2.06 -18.98
N THR A 132 -3.63 -2.56 -18.18
CA THR A 132 -3.41 -2.80 -16.74
C THR A 132 -2.37 -3.87 -16.47
N SER A 133 -2.07 -4.77 -17.42
CA SER A 133 -0.98 -5.75 -17.30
C SER A 133 0.41 -5.14 -17.13
N LEU A 134 0.58 -3.83 -17.39
CA LEU A 134 1.84 -3.12 -17.17
C LEU A 134 2.17 -2.89 -15.69
N ILE A 135 1.18 -2.99 -14.80
CA ILE A 135 1.37 -2.77 -13.36
C ILE A 135 0.67 -3.89 -12.57
N GLU A 136 1.19 -4.25 -11.41
CA GLU A 136 0.56 -5.30 -10.58
C GLU A 136 -0.35 -4.70 -9.49
N ALA A 137 -0.03 -3.50 -9.02
CA ALA A 137 -0.69 -2.90 -7.88
C ALA A 137 -0.68 -1.37 -7.94
N ILE A 138 -1.61 -0.79 -7.18
CA ILE A 138 -1.59 0.62 -6.82
C ILE A 138 -1.46 0.78 -5.32
N SER A 139 -0.85 1.89 -4.90
CA SER A 139 -0.92 2.35 -3.53
C SER A 139 -1.42 3.79 -3.48
N GLN A 140 -2.34 4.08 -2.56
CA GLN A 140 -2.96 5.40 -2.47
C GLN A 140 -2.88 5.93 -1.04
N GLU A 141 -2.37 7.14 -0.89
CA GLU A 141 -2.40 7.86 0.37
C GLU A 141 -3.68 8.69 0.54
N SER A 142 -3.97 9.05 1.78
CA SER A 142 -4.93 10.10 2.12
C SER A 142 -6.36 9.87 1.68
N VAL A 143 -6.79 8.61 1.69
CA VAL A 143 -8.19 8.24 1.47
C VAL A 143 -9.06 8.74 2.62
N PHE A 144 -8.57 8.60 3.85
CA PHE A 144 -9.26 8.96 5.09
C PHE A 144 -8.63 10.15 5.79
N THR A 145 -7.29 10.26 5.79
CA THR A 145 -6.61 11.35 6.47
C THR A 145 -5.58 12.07 5.59
N SER A 146 -5.59 13.40 5.61
CA SER A 146 -4.67 14.23 4.83
C SER A 146 -3.74 15.04 5.72
N SER A 147 -2.60 15.44 5.15
CA SER A 147 -1.77 16.49 5.76
C SER A 147 -2.45 17.85 5.59
N LYS A 148 -2.24 18.76 6.54
CA LYS A 148 -2.61 20.16 6.43
C LYS A 148 -1.40 21.01 6.82
N LYS A 149 -1.09 22.04 6.02
CA LYS A 149 0.02 22.96 6.29
C LYS A 149 -0.13 23.54 7.71
N GLY A 150 0.97 23.59 8.46
CA GLY A 150 0.98 24.06 9.85
C GLY A 150 0.59 23.01 10.91
N LEU A 151 0.05 21.85 10.54
CA LEU A 151 -0.29 20.80 11.49
C LEU A 151 0.71 19.65 11.50
N LYS A 152 1.09 19.22 12.72
CA LYS A 152 1.93 18.03 12.94
C LYS A 152 1.12 16.73 12.88
N THR A 153 -0.21 16.81 12.98
CA THR A 153 -1.14 15.69 12.94
C THR A 153 -1.91 15.66 11.62
N ARG A 154 -2.32 14.45 11.21
CA ARG A 154 -3.23 14.30 10.07
C ARG A 154 -4.64 14.72 10.45
N VAL A 155 -5.35 15.31 9.50
CA VAL A 155 -6.76 15.71 9.61
C VAL A 155 -7.63 14.82 8.73
N PRO A 156 -8.94 14.72 8.96
CA PRO A 156 -9.83 14.00 8.06
C PRO A 156 -9.75 14.58 6.64
N THR A 157 -9.67 13.71 5.64
CA THR A 157 -9.82 14.08 4.23
C THR A 157 -11.27 14.52 4.00
N SER A 158 -11.50 15.57 3.21
CA SER A 158 -12.88 16.01 2.90
C SER A 158 -13.69 14.88 2.28
N LYS A 159 -15.00 14.83 2.58
CA LYS A 159 -15.90 13.77 2.09
C LYS A 159 -15.81 13.61 0.56
N LYS A 160 -15.92 14.72 -0.18
CA LYS A 160 -15.83 14.74 -1.65
C LYS A 160 -14.52 14.11 -2.17
N LYS A 161 -13.38 14.45 -1.56
CA LYS A 161 -12.08 13.88 -1.96
C LYS A 161 -11.95 12.42 -1.57
N SER A 162 -12.40 12.06 -0.36
CA SER A 162 -12.39 10.68 0.13
C SER A 162 -13.22 9.78 -0.78
N ASP A 163 -14.45 10.18 -1.11
CA ASP A 163 -15.35 9.41 -1.98
C ASP A 163 -14.76 9.26 -3.38
N ALA A 164 -14.24 10.34 -3.98
CA ALA A 164 -13.59 10.28 -5.29
C ALA A 164 -12.33 9.38 -5.32
N LEU A 165 -11.64 9.21 -4.19
CA LEU A 165 -10.53 8.25 -4.08
C LEU A 165 -11.08 6.82 -3.91
N LYS A 166 -12.09 6.60 -3.09
CA LYS A 166 -12.73 5.28 -2.90
C LYS A 166 -13.28 4.73 -4.21
N ASP A 167 -13.93 5.57 -5.02
CA ASP A 167 -14.43 5.21 -6.35
C ASP A 167 -13.29 4.77 -7.27
N TYR A 168 -12.19 5.52 -7.29
CA TYR A 168 -10.98 5.16 -8.03
C TYR A 168 -10.42 3.80 -7.59
N LEU A 169 -10.32 3.56 -6.28
CA LEU A 169 -9.84 2.27 -5.76
C LEU A 169 -10.73 1.10 -6.18
N ALA A 170 -12.05 1.30 -6.18
CA ALA A 170 -13.00 0.29 -6.64
C ALA A 170 -12.81 -0.03 -8.14
N VAL A 171 -12.60 1.00 -8.96
CA VAL A 171 -12.27 0.83 -10.39
C VAL A 171 -10.97 0.06 -10.58
N ALA A 172 -9.91 0.38 -9.82
CA ALA A 172 -8.64 -0.33 -9.88
C ALA A 172 -8.81 -1.81 -9.49
N LYS A 173 -9.50 -2.11 -8.39
CA LYS A 173 -9.76 -3.49 -7.94
C LYS A 173 -10.56 -4.29 -8.97
N LYS A 174 -11.60 -3.69 -9.56
CA LYS A 174 -12.41 -4.33 -10.63
C LYS A 174 -11.55 -4.70 -11.84
N ASN A 175 -10.49 -3.94 -12.10
CA ASN A 175 -9.52 -4.21 -13.16
C ASN A 175 -8.32 -5.07 -12.70
N LYS A 176 -8.53 -5.89 -11.65
CA LYS A 176 -7.60 -6.90 -11.15
C LYS A 176 -6.27 -6.36 -10.61
N LEU A 177 -6.21 -5.07 -10.27
CA LEU A 177 -5.06 -4.50 -9.58
C LEU A 177 -5.15 -4.79 -8.08
N GLU A 178 -4.03 -5.15 -7.46
CA GLU A 178 -3.92 -5.10 -6.01
C GLU A 178 -4.00 -3.64 -5.53
N VAL A 179 -4.69 -3.44 -4.40
CA VAL A 179 -4.95 -2.10 -3.87
C VAL A 179 -4.40 -1.99 -2.46
N PHE A 180 -3.44 -1.08 -2.28
CA PHE A 180 -2.89 -0.71 -0.98
C PHE A 180 -3.41 0.67 -0.56
N VAL A 181 -4.05 0.75 0.60
CA VAL A 181 -4.44 2.02 1.22
C VAL A 181 -3.45 2.36 2.31
N ILE A 182 -2.88 3.56 2.22
CA ILE A 182 -1.80 4.01 3.09
C ILE A 182 -2.26 5.21 3.91
N GLU A 183 -2.17 5.11 5.23
CA GLU A 183 -2.50 6.21 6.14
C GLU A 183 -1.37 6.49 7.13
N PHE A 184 -1.10 7.79 7.33
CA PHE A 184 -0.05 8.30 8.23
C PHE A 184 -0.64 8.86 9.52
N THR A 185 -1.67 8.19 10.03
CA THR A 185 -2.35 8.57 11.26
C THR A 185 -1.93 7.67 12.42
N LYS A 186 -1.83 8.28 13.61
CA LYS A 186 -1.65 7.57 14.87
C LYS A 186 -2.97 7.36 15.62
N LYS A 187 -4.05 8.00 15.17
CA LYS A 187 -5.35 7.93 15.82
C LYS A 187 -5.96 6.55 15.56
N SER A 188 -6.26 5.81 16.63
CA SER A 188 -6.84 4.47 16.61
C SER A 188 -8.10 4.39 15.75
N ASP A 189 -8.97 5.39 15.85
CA ASP A 189 -10.28 5.37 15.19
C ASP A 189 -10.13 5.37 13.67
N TRP A 190 -9.23 6.20 13.14
CA TRP A 190 -8.95 6.24 11.71
C TRP A 190 -8.26 4.97 11.21
N ILE A 191 -7.43 4.35 12.06
CA ILE A 191 -6.80 3.06 11.73
C ILE A 191 -7.88 1.98 11.66
N ALA A 192 -8.82 1.95 12.60
CA ALA A 192 -9.94 1.01 12.61
C ALA A 192 -10.84 1.19 11.37
N VAL A 193 -11.18 2.44 11.03
CA VAL A 193 -11.96 2.77 9.81
C VAL A 193 -11.26 2.28 8.55
N MET A 194 -9.96 2.58 8.40
CA MET A 194 -9.17 2.12 7.24
C MET A 194 -9.14 0.59 7.17
N ASN A 195 -8.86 -0.09 8.29
CA ASN A 195 -8.76 -1.54 8.33
C ASN A 195 -10.10 -2.21 7.97
N ALA A 196 -11.21 -1.72 8.52
CA ALA A 196 -12.55 -2.22 8.20
C ALA A 196 -12.89 -2.00 6.72
N TYR A 197 -12.63 -0.79 6.20
CA TYR A 197 -12.84 -0.46 4.80
C TYR A 197 -12.06 -1.38 3.85
N CYS A 198 -10.77 -1.60 4.15
CA CYS A 198 -9.90 -2.42 3.31
C CYS A 198 -10.29 -3.90 3.38
N LYS A 199 -10.55 -4.43 4.59
CA LYS A 199 -10.97 -5.82 4.78
C LYS A 199 -12.23 -6.13 3.98
N HIS A 200 -13.25 -5.27 4.05
CA HIS A 200 -14.52 -5.47 3.34
C HIS A 200 -14.37 -5.47 1.81
N ARG A 201 -13.33 -4.82 1.27
CA ARG A 201 -13.13 -4.68 -0.19
C ARG A 201 -11.99 -5.54 -0.75
N GLY A 202 -11.37 -6.37 0.10
CA GLY A 202 -10.19 -7.14 -0.28
C GLY A 202 -9.01 -6.25 -0.71
N TYR A 203 -8.82 -5.14 0.00
CA TYR A 203 -7.65 -4.25 -0.12
C TYR A 203 -6.67 -4.53 1.01
N HIS A 204 -5.43 -4.09 0.83
CA HIS A 204 -4.39 -4.15 1.85
C HIS A 204 -4.32 -2.80 2.59
N ALA A 205 -4.43 -2.84 3.92
CA ALA A 205 -4.27 -1.66 4.75
C ALA A 205 -2.83 -1.53 5.25
N MET A 206 -2.22 -0.36 5.10
CA MET A 206 -0.91 -0.06 5.65
C MET A 206 -0.94 1.19 6.52
N GLN A 207 -0.68 1.00 7.81
CA GLN A 207 -0.39 2.10 8.73
C GLN A 207 1.11 2.43 8.66
N VAL A 208 1.45 3.67 8.33
CA VAL A 208 2.85 4.11 8.30
C VAL A 208 3.23 4.75 9.63
N LYS A 209 4.22 4.16 10.30
CA LYS A 209 4.86 4.77 11.47
C LYS A 209 5.86 5.83 11.02
N LYS A 210 5.97 6.93 11.75
CA LYS A 210 6.79 8.12 11.40
C LYS A 210 8.26 7.80 11.09
N ALA A 211 8.82 6.72 11.68
CA ALA A 211 10.20 6.29 11.43
C ALA A 211 10.43 5.66 10.03
N ASN A 212 9.35 5.35 9.31
CA ASN A 212 9.41 4.58 8.07
C ASN A 212 9.44 5.46 6.80
N TYR A 213 9.20 6.78 6.93
CA TYR A 213 9.07 7.67 5.78
C TYR A 213 9.83 8.98 5.97
N SER A 214 10.65 9.34 4.99
CA SER A 214 11.27 10.66 4.92
C SER A 214 10.20 11.61 4.41
N LYS A 215 9.94 12.69 5.16
CA LYS A 215 9.28 13.84 4.54
C LYS A 215 10.22 14.31 3.43
N GLU A 216 9.79 14.14 2.19
CA GLU A 216 10.32 14.96 1.10
C GLU A 216 9.98 16.43 1.34
#